data_AF-A0A9C7SKT8-F1
#
_entry.id   AF-A0A9C7SKT8-F1
#
_cell.length_a   1.000
_cell.length_b   1.000
_cell.length_c   1.000
_cell.angle_alpha   90.00
_cell.angle_beta   90.00
_cell.angle_gamma   90.00
#
_symmetry.space_group_name_H-M   'P 1'
#
loop_
_entity.id
_entity.type
_entity.pdbx_description
1 polymer ?
#
loop_
_entity_poly.entity_id
_entity_poly.type
_entity_poly.pdbx_seq_one_letter_code
_entity_poly.pdbx_strand_id
1 'polypeptide(L)'
;MLRRIIPLIIATVLWFPVPGFTATITTAQITAQTTSAAVSCMKWMPIGICFWLQCSLVGCSVRTSIKVGHYNPDLVVSSYNELGGNPWAEIRGVLGLAQKTAATGLLGALLRIPVDSAGNRTEGTAGRDHRNLIFRETDAIGHPLSSLSGYVSGVGLVCDSQTTSFYPYFQSGLDALSWRFAVPEMFYPASFIPGLREIGSWPLQTWGGVYPRTGWTTQAEEPKAAAINAQRAGDIVTRRRQPHIYRAISGSSSSSQKVWPPGPLKEKNRHTGTWQMLAPKPELTCSVFGKNDLASVNGWAGGKVDSGGDYVWNLWRPYKCCQRRGQIFLFSIDWTPYPL
;
A
#
# COMPACT_ATOMS: atom_id res chain seq x y z
N MET A 1 49.67 50.53 8.81
CA MET A 1 48.82 49.93 9.87
C MET A 1 47.70 50.89 10.20
N LEU A 2 46.44 50.59 9.83
CA LEU A 2 45.28 50.57 10.74
C LEU A 2 44.05 50.10 9.95
N ARG A 3 43.40 49.05 10.48
CA ARG A 3 42.36 48.22 9.88
C ARG A 3 41.02 48.96 9.76
N ARG A 4 40.38 48.88 8.58
CA ARG A 4 38.93 49.09 8.42
C ARG A 4 38.18 47.88 8.97
N ILE A 5 37.29 48.10 9.94
CA ILE A 5 36.39 47.09 10.50
C ILE A 5 35.06 47.20 9.74
N ILE A 6 34.72 46.17 8.96
CA ILE A 6 33.41 46.01 8.32
C ILE A 6 32.55 45.18 9.30
N PRO A 7 31.34 45.61 9.69
CA PRO A 7 30.48 44.81 10.55
C PRO A 7 29.86 43.67 9.73
N LEU A 8 30.19 42.43 10.09
CA LEU A 8 29.59 41.23 9.54
C LEU A 8 28.22 41.04 10.22
N ILE A 9 27.13 41.33 9.51
CA ILE A 9 25.77 41.01 9.97
C ILE A 9 25.59 39.49 9.81
N ILE A 10 25.72 38.74 10.89
CA ILE A 10 25.39 37.32 10.94
C ILE A 10 23.86 37.22 11.01
N ALA A 11 23.23 36.90 9.88
CA ALA A 11 21.84 36.50 9.85
C ALA A 11 21.72 35.11 10.50
N THR A 12 21.28 35.07 11.76
CA THR A 12 20.87 33.84 12.43
C THR A 12 19.63 33.30 11.75
N VAL A 13 19.81 32.30 10.87
CA VAL A 13 18.70 31.48 10.38
C VAL A 13 18.17 30.72 11.59
N LEU A 14 17.06 31.18 12.16
CA LEU A 14 16.27 30.44 13.13
C LEU A 14 15.80 29.15 12.44
N TRP A 15 16.51 28.06 12.70
CA TRP A 15 16.07 26.72 12.36
C TRP A 15 14.89 26.40 13.26
N PHE A 16 13.68 26.75 12.83
CA PHE A 16 12.48 26.26 13.47
C PHE A 16 12.49 24.73 13.29
N PRO A 17 12.54 23.93 14.38
CA PRO A 17 12.35 22.50 14.25
C PRO A 17 10.98 22.30 13.59
N VAL A 18 10.98 21.63 12.43
CA VAL A 18 9.73 21.24 11.77
C VAL A 18 8.98 20.40 12.79
N PRO A 19 7.74 20.76 13.17
CA PRO A 19 6.97 19.94 14.09
C PRO A 19 6.84 18.55 13.46
N GLY A 20 7.46 17.58 14.10
CA GLY A 20 7.26 16.19 13.77
C GLY A 20 5.83 15.81 14.09
N PHE A 21 5.11 15.24 13.12
CA PHE A 21 3.88 14.54 13.45
C PHE A 21 4.27 13.21 14.12
N THR A 22 3.46 12.74 15.07
CA THR A 22 3.41 11.32 15.42
C THR A 22 2.10 10.82 14.84
N ALA A 23 2.21 10.18 13.68
CA ALA A 23 1.04 9.82 12.90
C ALA A 23 0.25 8.72 13.60
N THR A 24 -0.86 9.11 14.22
CA THR A 24 -1.95 8.19 14.58
C THR A 24 -3.16 8.54 13.72
N ILE A 25 -3.78 7.52 13.14
CA ILE A 25 -4.98 7.66 12.32
C ILE A 25 -6.10 6.75 12.83
N THR A 26 -7.32 7.24 12.81
CA THR A 26 -8.53 6.48 13.14
C THR A 26 -9.25 5.97 11.90
N THR A 27 -10.11 4.98 12.06
CA THR A 27 -11.01 4.50 11.00
C THR A 27 -11.86 5.64 10.41
N ALA A 28 -12.32 6.56 11.25
CA ALA A 28 -13.10 7.71 10.81
C ALA A 28 -12.27 8.65 9.92
N GLN A 29 -11.00 8.89 10.27
CA GLN A 29 -10.08 9.69 9.46
C GLN A 29 -9.74 8.98 8.15
N ILE A 30 -9.45 7.67 8.18
CA ILE A 30 -9.24 6.87 6.96
C ILE A 30 -10.44 7.03 6.03
N THR A 31 -11.64 6.76 6.54
CA THR A 31 -12.88 6.83 5.75
C THR A 31 -13.10 8.23 5.17
N ALA A 32 -12.89 9.28 5.97
CA ALA A 32 -13.05 10.67 5.54
C ALA A 32 -12.03 11.07 4.45
N GLN A 33 -10.76 10.71 4.62
CA GLN A 33 -9.69 11.00 3.67
C GLN A 33 -9.81 10.17 2.38
N THR A 34 -10.26 8.92 2.47
CA THR A 34 -10.55 8.10 1.29
C THR A 34 -11.71 8.70 0.50
N THR A 35 -12.76 9.14 1.19
CA THR A 35 -13.94 9.74 0.57
C THR A 35 -13.61 11.08 -0.10
N SER A 36 -12.78 11.92 0.53
CA SER A 36 -12.37 13.21 -0.05
C SER A 36 -11.50 13.03 -1.30
N ALA A 37 -10.72 11.96 -1.39
CA ALA A 37 -9.95 11.63 -2.58
C ALA A 37 -10.72 10.80 -3.64
N ALA A 38 -11.96 10.37 -3.35
CA ALA A 38 -12.70 9.45 -4.22
C ALA A 38 -12.84 9.97 -5.65
N VAL A 39 -13.07 11.27 -5.84
CA VAL A 39 -13.22 11.88 -7.17
C VAL A 39 -11.96 11.71 -8.04
N SER A 40 -10.76 11.83 -7.44
CA SER A 40 -9.50 11.76 -8.18
C SER A 40 -8.97 10.32 -8.29
N CYS A 41 -9.27 9.48 -7.31
CA CYS A 41 -8.70 8.14 -7.15
C CYS A 41 -9.57 7.05 -7.73
N MET A 42 -10.89 7.12 -7.55
CA MET A 42 -11.83 6.09 -8.03
C MET A 42 -11.87 6.03 -9.56
N LYS A 43 -11.72 7.15 -10.27
CA LYS A 43 -11.67 7.21 -11.75
C LYS A 43 -12.75 6.36 -12.41
N TRP A 44 -13.98 6.58 -11.98
CA TRP A 44 -15.11 5.83 -12.48
C TRP A 44 -15.40 6.14 -13.94
N MET A 45 -15.66 5.10 -14.74
CA MET A 45 -16.06 5.26 -16.13
C MET A 45 -16.91 4.08 -16.65
N PRO A 46 -17.83 4.34 -17.59
CA PRO A 46 -18.51 3.29 -18.34
C PRO A 46 -17.58 2.77 -19.45
N ILE A 47 -17.33 1.47 -19.47
CA ILE A 47 -16.33 0.85 -20.35
C ILE A 47 -16.93 -0.11 -21.38
N GLY A 48 -18.18 -0.53 -21.19
CA GLY A 48 -18.78 -1.58 -22.01
C GLY A 48 -20.21 -1.95 -21.64
N ILE A 49 -20.70 -3.05 -22.24
CA ILE A 49 -21.97 -3.70 -21.91
C ILE A 49 -21.74 -5.20 -21.70
N CYS A 50 -22.47 -5.77 -20.74
CA CYS A 50 -22.57 -7.21 -20.51
C CYS A 50 -23.90 -7.75 -21.00
N PHE A 51 -23.88 -8.97 -21.54
CA PHE A 51 -25.04 -9.70 -22.03
C PHE A 51 -25.31 -10.91 -21.13
N TRP A 52 -26.57 -11.07 -20.75
CA TRP A 52 -27.04 -12.09 -19.82
C TRP A 52 -28.25 -12.81 -20.42
N LEU A 53 -28.36 -14.10 -20.18
CA LEU A 53 -29.55 -14.85 -20.51
C LEU A 53 -30.46 -14.93 -19.29
N GLN A 54 -31.68 -14.41 -19.44
CA GLN A 54 -32.77 -14.53 -18.47
C GLN A 54 -33.83 -15.48 -19.02
N CYS A 55 -33.91 -16.70 -18.48
CA CYS A 55 -34.95 -17.67 -18.83
C CYS A 55 -36.08 -17.69 -17.79
N SER A 56 -37.31 -17.80 -18.28
CA SER A 56 -38.53 -18.10 -17.51
C SER A 56 -39.18 -19.37 -18.08
N LEU A 57 -40.32 -19.79 -17.51
CA LEU A 57 -41.06 -20.97 -17.98
C LEU A 57 -41.57 -20.85 -19.43
N VAL A 58 -41.68 -19.63 -19.95
CA VAL A 58 -42.25 -19.33 -21.29
C VAL A 58 -41.20 -18.98 -22.34
N GLY A 59 -39.91 -18.90 -21.97
CA GLY A 59 -38.83 -18.62 -22.92
C GLY A 59 -37.62 -17.91 -22.30
N CYS A 60 -36.61 -17.68 -23.12
CA CYS A 60 -35.38 -16.99 -22.73
C CYS A 60 -35.25 -15.65 -23.43
N SER A 61 -34.85 -14.62 -22.68
CA SER A 61 -34.59 -13.27 -23.19
C SER A 61 -33.16 -12.85 -22.87
N VAL A 62 -32.51 -12.15 -23.80
CA VAL A 62 -31.21 -11.54 -23.55
C VAL A 62 -31.43 -10.22 -22.82
N ARG A 63 -30.75 -10.04 -21.69
CA ARG A 63 -30.74 -8.82 -20.89
C ARG A 63 -29.35 -8.22 -20.90
N THR A 64 -29.27 -6.89 -20.85
CA THR A 64 -28.01 -6.16 -20.86
C THR A 64 -27.81 -5.39 -19.56
N SER A 65 -26.54 -5.18 -19.19
CA SER A 65 -26.15 -4.24 -18.14
C SER A 65 -24.89 -3.48 -18.53
N ILE A 66 -24.75 -2.25 -18.01
CA ILE A 66 -23.56 -1.44 -18.22
C ILE A 66 -22.38 -2.12 -17.52
N LYS A 67 -21.24 -2.16 -18.20
CA LYS A 67 -19.95 -2.52 -17.63
C LYS A 67 -19.22 -1.26 -17.21
N VAL A 68 -18.84 -1.22 -15.94
CA VAL A 68 -18.14 -0.08 -15.34
C VAL A 68 -16.72 -0.48 -14.97
N GLY A 69 -15.82 0.48 -15.04
CA GLY A 69 -14.44 0.38 -14.56
C GLY A 69 -14.17 1.48 -13.55
N HIS A 70 -13.62 1.13 -12.39
CA HIS A 70 -13.15 2.10 -11.39
C HIS A 70 -12.13 1.46 -10.45
N TYR A 71 -11.47 2.28 -9.65
CA TYR A 71 -10.55 1.86 -8.61
C TYR A 71 -11.28 1.75 -7.28
N ASN A 72 -11.09 0.64 -6.58
CA ASN A 72 -11.55 0.44 -5.22
C ASN A 72 -10.41 0.63 -4.22
N PRO A 73 -10.65 1.25 -3.07
CA PRO A 73 -9.68 1.25 -1.98
C PRO A 73 -9.74 -0.14 -1.33
N ASP A 74 -8.85 -1.04 -1.73
CA ASP A 74 -8.89 -2.44 -1.29
C ASP A 74 -8.26 -2.61 0.09
N LEU A 75 -7.14 -1.93 0.33
CA LEU A 75 -6.34 -2.07 1.55
C LEU A 75 -5.97 -0.71 2.12
N VAL A 76 -5.85 -0.68 3.44
CA VAL A 76 -5.02 0.29 4.18
C VAL A 76 -3.71 -0.44 4.50
N VAL A 77 -2.59 0.16 4.09
CA VAL A 77 -1.25 -0.38 4.35
C VAL A 77 -0.51 0.60 5.25
N SER A 78 -0.10 0.10 6.42
CA SER A 78 0.65 0.87 7.40
C SER A 78 2.10 0.42 7.38
N SER A 79 3.06 1.36 7.42
CA SER A 79 4.48 1.09 7.61
C SER A 79 5.01 1.91 8.78
N TYR A 80 5.62 1.24 9.76
CA TYR A 80 5.89 1.81 11.09
C TYR A 80 7.13 1.18 11.73
N ASN A 81 7.66 1.82 12.77
CA ASN A 81 8.93 1.41 13.38
C ASN A 81 8.76 0.26 14.39
N GLU A 82 7.81 0.40 15.32
CA GLU A 82 7.71 -0.46 16.48
C GLU A 82 6.82 -1.66 16.24
N LEU A 83 7.29 -2.87 16.56
CA LEU A 83 6.45 -4.06 16.49
C LEU A 83 5.19 -3.89 17.35
N GLY A 84 4.02 -4.13 16.76
CA GLY A 84 2.72 -3.88 17.40
C GLY A 84 2.34 -2.40 17.53
N GLY A 85 3.13 -1.48 17.00
CA GLY A 85 2.93 -0.03 17.02
C GLY A 85 2.19 0.52 15.80
N ASN A 86 1.26 -0.24 15.19
CA ASN A 86 0.57 0.20 13.98
C ASN A 86 -0.06 1.61 14.17
N PRO A 87 0.12 2.57 13.25
CA PRO A 87 -0.44 3.91 13.39
C PRO A 87 -1.97 3.98 13.30
N TRP A 88 -2.60 2.94 12.76
CA TRP A 88 -4.05 2.81 12.78
C TRP A 88 -4.52 2.37 14.18
N ALA A 89 -5.11 3.30 14.93
CA ALA A 89 -5.39 3.16 16.36
C ALA A 89 -6.20 1.91 16.72
N GLU A 90 -7.26 1.62 15.98
CA GLU A 90 -8.14 0.48 16.23
C GLU A 90 -7.44 -0.85 15.93
N ILE A 91 -6.68 -0.92 14.83
CA ILE A 91 -5.90 -2.11 14.48
C ILE A 91 -4.78 -2.35 15.49
N ARG A 92 -4.10 -1.29 15.95
CA ARG A 92 -3.10 -1.37 17.02
C ARG A 92 -3.68 -1.96 18.30
N GLY A 93 -4.86 -1.47 18.72
CA GLY A 93 -5.53 -1.95 19.93
C GLY A 93 -5.93 -3.43 19.87
N VAL A 94 -6.29 -3.94 18.68
CA VAL A 94 -6.75 -5.32 18.50
C VAL A 94 -5.62 -6.30 18.19
N LEU A 95 -4.69 -5.92 17.31
CA LEU A 95 -3.67 -6.83 16.78
C LEU A 95 -2.27 -6.62 17.37
N GLY A 96 -2.00 -5.48 17.99
CA GLY A 96 -0.64 -5.12 18.42
C GLY A 96 -0.04 -6.11 19.43
N LEU A 97 -0.82 -6.53 20.43
CA LEU A 97 -0.37 -7.53 21.41
C LEU A 97 -0.15 -8.91 20.75
N ALA A 98 -1.06 -9.32 19.86
CA ALA A 98 -0.95 -10.60 19.15
C ALA A 98 0.33 -10.64 18.28
N GLN A 99 0.65 -9.55 17.58
CA GLN A 99 1.88 -9.42 16.81
C GLN A 99 3.13 -9.54 17.68
N LYS A 100 3.18 -8.81 18.81
CA LYS A 100 4.31 -8.87 19.75
C LYS A 100 4.51 -10.29 20.26
N THR A 101 3.46 -10.93 20.77
CA THR A 101 3.53 -12.29 21.30
C THR A 101 3.95 -13.32 20.25
N ALA A 102 3.37 -13.24 19.04
CA ALA A 102 3.68 -14.18 17.97
C ALA A 102 5.13 -14.04 17.47
N ALA A 103 5.61 -12.80 17.28
CA ALA A 103 6.99 -12.57 16.83
C ALA A 103 8.00 -13.02 17.89
N THR A 104 7.80 -12.64 19.16
CA THR A 104 8.66 -13.05 20.27
C THR A 104 8.66 -14.57 20.45
N GLY A 105 7.50 -15.21 20.34
CA GLY A 105 7.39 -16.67 20.43
C GLY A 105 8.13 -17.38 19.30
N LEU A 106 7.87 -17.00 18.04
CA LEU A 106 8.48 -17.63 16.87
C LEU A 106 9.99 -17.39 16.82
N LEU A 107 10.44 -16.14 16.96
CA LEU A 107 11.85 -15.78 16.88
C LEU A 107 12.62 -16.19 18.13
N GLY A 108 12.00 -16.10 19.31
CA GLY A 108 12.59 -16.58 20.56
C GLY A 108 12.81 -18.09 20.55
N ALA A 109 11.85 -18.86 20.01
CA ALA A 109 11.97 -20.31 19.89
C ALA A 109 12.96 -20.74 18.79
N LEU A 110 12.95 -20.09 17.63
CA LEU A 110 13.76 -20.50 16.48
C LEU A 110 15.18 -19.94 16.50
N LEU A 111 15.36 -18.70 16.96
CA LEU A 111 16.62 -17.95 16.78
C LEU A 111 17.22 -17.46 18.11
N ARG A 112 16.50 -17.52 19.24
CA ARG A 112 16.94 -17.00 20.55
C ARG A 112 17.37 -15.53 20.54
N ILE A 113 16.83 -14.74 19.60
CA ILE A 113 17.12 -13.31 19.48
C ILE A 113 16.01 -12.52 20.19
N PRO A 114 16.34 -11.58 21.10
CA PRO A 114 15.36 -10.64 21.64
C PRO A 114 14.70 -9.86 20.51
N VAL A 115 13.36 -9.87 20.46
CA VAL A 115 12.60 -9.14 19.44
C VAL A 115 12.32 -7.75 19.95
N ASP A 116 13.35 -6.91 19.96
CA ASP A 116 13.13 -5.48 20.09
C ASP A 116 12.83 -4.89 18.70
N SER A 117 12.01 -3.83 18.69
CA SER A 117 11.79 -3.06 17.46
C SER A 117 13.14 -2.68 16.88
N ALA A 118 13.41 -3.06 15.64
CA ALA A 118 14.64 -2.66 14.96
C ALA A 118 14.72 -1.13 14.76
N GLY A 119 13.66 -0.39 15.12
CA GLY A 119 13.61 1.06 15.08
C GLY A 119 14.04 1.64 13.74
N ASN A 120 14.20 2.95 13.70
CA ASN A 120 14.83 3.62 12.57
C ASN A 120 16.37 3.46 12.58
N ARG A 121 16.90 2.42 13.23
CA ARG A 121 18.31 2.33 13.59
C ARG A 121 18.91 1.03 13.11
N THR A 122 19.99 1.20 12.36
CA THR A 122 20.89 0.12 12.04
C THR A 122 21.50 -0.48 13.28
N GLU A 123 21.64 -1.79 13.22
CA GLU A 123 22.72 -2.54 13.85
C GLU A 123 23.95 -1.64 14.06
N GLY A 124 24.21 -1.31 15.32
CA GLY A 124 25.25 -0.38 15.73
C GLY A 124 26.09 -1.04 16.81
N THR A 125 26.93 -1.99 16.42
CA THR A 125 28.18 -2.20 17.15
C THR A 125 29.03 -0.94 16.91
N ALA A 126 29.51 -0.33 18.00
CA ALA A 126 30.16 0.97 17.98
C ALA A 126 31.17 1.14 16.81
N GLY A 127 30.92 2.09 15.92
CA GLY A 127 31.91 2.61 14.97
C GLY A 127 31.57 2.54 13.47
N ARG A 128 30.49 1.88 13.04
CA ARG A 128 30.06 1.83 11.63
C ARG A 128 28.53 1.90 11.47
N ASP A 129 27.96 3.08 11.70
CA ASP A 129 26.52 3.29 11.57
C ASP A 129 26.11 3.45 10.09
N HIS A 130 25.40 2.46 9.53
CA HIS A 130 24.80 2.56 8.20
C HIS A 130 23.53 3.42 8.24
N ARG A 131 23.66 4.75 8.39
CA ARG A 131 22.52 5.68 8.59
C ARG A 131 21.40 5.67 7.53
N ASN A 132 21.60 5.00 6.40
CA ASN A 132 20.64 4.86 5.30
C ASN A 132 19.96 3.49 5.23
N LEU A 133 20.24 2.54 6.12
CA LEU A 133 19.52 1.28 6.17
C LEU A 133 18.40 1.37 7.22
N ILE A 134 17.16 1.29 6.74
CA ILE A 134 15.95 1.52 7.53
C ILE A 134 15.14 0.23 7.58
N PHE A 135 14.75 -0.18 8.78
CA PHE A 135 13.77 -1.23 8.99
C PHE A 135 12.39 -0.64 9.25
N ARG A 136 11.34 -1.26 8.69
CA ARG A 136 9.94 -0.99 9.08
C ARG A 136 9.14 -2.26 9.17
N GLU A 137 8.29 -2.32 10.18
CA GLU A 137 7.13 -3.21 10.21
C GLU A 137 6.11 -2.73 9.18
N THR A 138 5.28 -3.65 8.69
CA THR A 138 4.25 -3.33 7.70
C THR A 138 3.06 -4.27 7.81
N ASP A 139 1.88 -3.68 7.83
CA ASP A 139 0.61 -4.38 7.86
C ASP A 139 -0.22 -3.99 6.65
N ALA A 140 -0.86 -4.98 6.02
CA ALA A 140 -1.86 -4.76 4.97
C ALA A 140 -3.21 -5.28 5.44
N ILE A 141 -4.13 -4.35 5.68
CA ILE A 141 -5.44 -4.61 6.27
C ILE A 141 -6.54 -4.22 5.27
N GLY A 142 -7.59 -5.01 5.17
CA GLY A 142 -8.74 -4.71 4.33
C GLY A 142 -9.36 -3.35 4.67
N HIS A 143 -9.57 -2.53 3.66
CA HIS A 143 -10.00 -1.15 3.85
C HIS A 143 -11.42 -1.10 4.45
N PRO A 144 -11.77 -0.16 5.35
CA PRO A 144 -13.10 -0.08 5.97
C PRO A 144 -14.26 -0.01 4.97
N LEU A 145 -14.06 0.66 3.84
CA LEU A 145 -15.03 0.79 2.75
C LEU A 145 -15.16 -0.46 1.85
N SER A 146 -14.36 -1.51 2.05
CA SER A 146 -14.36 -2.68 1.15
C SER A 146 -15.69 -3.44 1.17
N SER A 147 -16.33 -3.55 2.33
CA SER A 147 -17.67 -4.14 2.44
C SER A 147 -18.78 -3.21 1.96
N LEU A 148 -18.57 -1.87 2.00
CA LEU A 148 -19.55 -0.89 1.56
C LEU A 148 -19.79 -0.93 0.05
N SER A 149 -18.79 -1.34 -0.75
CA SER A 149 -19.01 -1.60 -2.18
C SER A 149 -20.11 -2.65 -2.39
N GLY A 150 -20.19 -3.67 -1.52
CA GLY A 150 -21.21 -4.73 -1.55
C GLY A 150 -22.64 -4.26 -1.35
N TYR A 151 -22.85 -3.17 -0.61
CA TYR A 151 -24.18 -2.60 -0.37
C TYR A 151 -24.59 -1.66 -1.50
N VAL A 152 -23.63 -0.91 -2.06
CA VAL A 152 -23.88 0.06 -3.14
C VAL A 152 -23.85 -0.62 -4.52
N SER A 153 -23.29 -1.83 -4.65
CA SER A 153 -23.21 -2.58 -5.90
C SER A 153 -24.55 -3.03 -6.46
N GLY A 154 -25.61 -3.01 -5.63
CA GLY A 154 -26.99 -3.27 -6.04
C GLY A 154 -27.51 -2.34 -7.15
N VAL A 155 -26.95 -1.14 -7.28
CA VAL A 155 -27.29 -0.22 -8.39
C VAL A 155 -26.47 -0.47 -9.67
N GLY A 156 -25.51 -1.41 -9.65
CA GLY A 156 -24.69 -1.77 -10.82
C GLY A 156 -23.63 -0.74 -11.21
N LEU A 157 -23.38 0.26 -10.36
CA LEU A 157 -22.44 1.36 -10.62
C LEU A 157 -21.12 1.20 -9.87
N VAL A 158 -21.03 0.32 -8.88
CA VAL A 158 -19.80 0.08 -8.12
C VAL A 158 -19.54 -1.42 -8.06
N CYS A 159 -18.29 -1.81 -8.26
CA CYS A 159 -17.80 -3.18 -8.23
C CYS A 159 -17.49 -3.61 -6.82
N ASP A 160 -17.88 -4.84 -6.49
CA ASP A 160 -17.51 -5.45 -5.23
C ASP A 160 -15.99 -5.64 -5.13
N SER A 161 -15.42 -5.19 -3.99
CA SER A 161 -14.03 -5.45 -3.65
C SER A 161 -13.77 -6.94 -3.38
N GLN A 162 -12.54 -7.40 -3.63
CA GLN A 162 -12.09 -8.73 -3.20
C GLN A 162 -11.62 -8.76 -1.74
N THR A 163 -11.58 -7.61 -1.07
CA THR A 163 -11.12 -7.49 0.30
C THR A 163 -12.29 -7.41 1.29
N THR A 164 -12.07 -7.97 2.48
CA THR A 164 -13.01 -7.85 3.61
C THR A 164 -12.52 -6.75 4.53
N SER A 165 -13.41 -5.82 4.90
CA SER A 165 -13.07 -4.70 5.79
C SER A 165 -12.45 -5.19 7.09
N PHE A 166 -11.37 -4.52 7.53
CA PHE A 166 -10.58 -4.81 8.74
C PHE A 166 -9.89 -6.18 8.77
N TYR A 167 -9.96 -6.97 7.70
CA TYR A 167 -9.31 -8.27 7.67
C TYR A 167 -7.79 -8.13 7.48
N PRO A 168 -6.94 -8.72 8.35
CA PRO A 168 -5.49 -8.65 8.20
C PRO A 168 -5.00 -9.61 7.11
N TYR A 169 -4.65 -9.08 5.95
CA TYR A 169 -4.10 -9.88 4.83
C TYR A 169 -2.61 -10.14 5.00
N PHE A 170 -1.88 -9.22 5.62
CA PHE A 170 -0.47 -9.38 5.94
C PHE A 170 -0.11 -8.62 7.20
N GLN A 171 0.75 -9.22 8.02
CA GLN A 171 1.32 -8.61 9.21
C GLN A 171 2.78 -9.04 9.32
N SER A 172 3.71 -8.11 9.16
CA SER A 172 5.15 -8.40 9.15
C SER A 172 5.66 -9.08 10.43
N GLY A 173 5.04 -8.79 11.57
CA GLY A 173 5.36 -9.43 12.84
C GLY A 173 5.06 -10.94 12.87
N LEU A 174 4.06 -11.40 12.12
CA LEU A 174 3.74 -12.83 11.99
C LEU A 174 4.66 -13.50 10.96
N ASP A 175 5.05 -12.75 9.93
CA ASP A 175 5.97 -13.17 8.86
C ASP A 175 7.44 -12.89 9.22
N ALA A 176 7.79 -13.04 10.49
CA ALA A 176 9.04 -12.52 11.03
C ALA A 176 10.30 -13.07 10.32
N LEU A 177 10.28 -14.34 9.89
CA LEU A 177 11.41 -14.96 9.19
C LEU A 177 11.66 -14.31 7.82
N SER A 178 10.65 -14.33 6.94
CA SER A 178 10.78 -13.77 5.59
C SER A 178 10.97 -12.26 5.63
N TRP A 179 10.23 -11.57 6.51
CA TRP A 179 10.27 -10.11 6.59
C TRP A 179 11.58 -9.56 7.18
N ARG A 180 12.18 -10.21 8.19
CA ARG A 180 13.41 -9.71 8.83
C ARG A 180 14.69 -10.23 8.21
N PHE A 181 14.70 -11.48 7.72
CA PHE A 181 15.93 -12.12 7.25
C PHE A 181 16.03 -12.25 5.73
N ALA A 182 15.02 -11.80 4.98
CA ALA A 182 14.96 -11.98 3.54
C ALA A 182 14.92 -13.44 3.09
N VAL A 183 14.70 -14.43 3.95
CA VAL A 183 14.69 -15.84 3.54
C VAL A 183 13.26 -16.29 3.27
N PRO A 184 12.92 -16.86 2.09
CA PRO A 184 13.80 -17.20 0.97
C PRO A 184 13.85 -16.12 -0.13
N GLU A 185 13.28 -14.93 0.13
CA GLU A 185 13.19 -13.83 -0.83
C GLU A 185 14.54 -13.40 -1.45
N MET A 186 15.65 -13.55 -0.72
CA MET A 186 17.00 -13.26 -1.18
C MET A 186 17.36 -14.08 -2.42
N PHE A 187 16.79 -15.27 -2.60
CA PHE A 187 17.13 -16.16 -3.72
C PHE A 187 16.43 -15.79 -5.03
N TYR A 188 15.50 -14.82 -5.04
CA TYR A 188 14.93 -14.35 -6.30
C TYR A 188 15.96 -13.56 -7.10
N PRO A 189 16.01 -13.69 -8.44
CA PRO A 189 16.94 -12.93 -9.27
C PRO A 189 16.85 -11.40 -9.08
N ALA A 190 15.65 -10.88 -8.81
CA ALA A 190 15.41 -9.47 -8.54
C ALA A 190 16.08 -8.95 -7.25
N SER A 191 16.52 -9.83 -6.35
CA SER A 191 17.26 -9.47 -5.14
C SER A 191 18.74 -9.17 -5.42
N PHE A 192 19.28 -9.61 -6.56
CA PHE A 192 20.70 -9.47 -6.91
C PHE A 192 20.96 -8.65 -8.18
N ILE A 193 19.95 -8.45 -9.03
CA ILE A 193 20.08 -7.75 -10.31
C ILE A 193 19.48 -6.34 -10.15
N PRO A 194 20.30 -5.28 -10.03
CA PRO A 194 19.80 -3.92 -9.97
C PRO A 194 18.95 -3.57 -11.19
N GLY A 195 17.90 -2.79 -11.00
CA GLY A 195 16.97 -2.44 -12.08
C GLY A 195 15.84 -3.44 -12.28
N LEU A 196 15.99 -4.68 -11.82
CA LEU A 196 14.93 -5.69 -11.89
C LEU A 196 13.94 -5.48 -10.73
N ARG A 197 12.65 -5.26 -11.05
CA ARG A 197 11.59 -4.97 -10.06
C ARG A 197 11.88 -3.74 -9.19
N GLU A 198 12.19 -2.61 -9.82
CA GLU A 198 12.57 -1.37 -9.14
C GLU A 198 11.44 -0.35 -8.96
N ILE A 199 11.40 0.28 -7.78
CA ILE A 199 10.51 1.41 -7.50
C ILE A 199 11.22 2.70 -7.91
N GLY A 200 11.04 3.08 -9.17
CA GLY A 200 11.68 4.24 -9.79
C GLY A 200 12.28 3.91 -11.14
N SER A 201 13.03 4.83 -11.72
CA SER A 201 13.73 4.66 -12.99
C SER A 201 15.23 4.44 -12.77
N TRP A 202 15.62 3.18 -12.56
CA TRP A 202 17.02 2.78 -12.51
C TRP A 202 17.73 3.02 -13.85
N PRO A 203 19.02 3.45 -13.88
CA PRO A 203 19.88 3.75 -12.72
C PRO A 203 19.76 5.20 -12.22
N LEU A 204 19.02 6.06 -12.92
CA LEU A 204 19.06 7.51 -12.71
C LEU A 204 18.32 7.97 -11.45
N GLN A 205 17.18 7.37 -11.13
CA GLN A 205 16.38 7.70 -9.96
C GLN A 205 15.64 6.45 -9.48
N THR A 206 16.15 5.76 -8.47
CA THR A 206 15.42 4.66 -7.82
C THR A 206 15.23 4.95 -6.35
N TRP A 207 14.07 4.59 -5.83
CA TRP A 207 13.81 4.54 -4.39
C TRP A 207 14.31 3.20 -3.83
N GLY A 208 14.27 2.12 -4.60
CA GLY A 208 14.80 0.82 -4.21
C GLY A 208 13.97 -0.36 -4.69
N GLY A 209 14.56 -1.54 -4.60
CA GLY A 209 13.99 -2.76 -5.15
C GLY A 209 12.79 -3.27 -4.38
N VAL A 210 11.83 -3.85 -5.10
CA VAL A 210 10.75 -4.63 -4.48
C VAL A 210 11.34 -5.89 -3.83
N TYR A 211 12.35 -6.51 -4.44
CA TYR A 211 13.00 -7.70 -3.90
C TYR A 211 14.35 -7.37 -3.23
N PRO A 212 14.75 -8.12 -2.20
CA PRO A 212 13.92 -9.08 -1.47
C PRO A 212 12.78 -8.37 -0.72
N ARG A 213 11.59 -8.99 -0.64
CA ARG A 213 10.43 -8.36 0.01
C ARG A 213 10.54 -8.43 1.53
N THR A 214 11.33 -7.54 2.09
CA THR A 214 11.64 -7.46 3.53
C THR A 214 11.26 -6.12 4.14
N GLY A 215 11.42 -6.05 5.46
CA GLY A 215 11.35 -4.80 6.22
C GLY A 215 12.53 -3.86 6.00
N TRP A 216 13.64 -4.36 5.45
CA TRP A 216 14.89 -3.60 5.30
C TRP A 216 14.97 -2.88 3.96
N THR A 217 15.27 -1.58 3.99
CA THR A 217 15.46 -0.76 2.80
C THR A 217 16.66 0.15 2.94
N THR A 218 17.43 0.30 1.87
CA THR A 218 18.53 1.26 1.82
C THR A 218 18.02 2.56 1.19
N GLN A 219 17.62 3.51 2.03
CA GLN A 219 17.09 4.82 1.64
C GLN A 219 17.49 5.89 2.65
N ALA A 220 17.85 7.07 2.14
CA ALA A 220 18.13 8.24 2.97
C ALA A 220 16.84 8.94 3.43
N GLU A 221 15.76 8.83 2.64
CA GLU A 221 14.47 9.47 2.92
C GLU A 221 13.50 8.44 3.52
N GLU A 222 13.17 8.59 4.81
CA GLU A 222 12.26 7.68 5.51
C GLU A 222 10.90 7.49 4.84
N PRO A 223 10.23 8.53 4.29
CA PRO A 223 8.95 8.31 3.62
C PRO A 223 9.07 7.41 2.39
N LYS A 224 10.21 7.44 1.69
CA LYS A 224 10.47 6.56 0.53
C LYS A 224 10.73 5.13 1.00
N ALA A 225 11.51 4.94 2.08
CA ALA A 225 11.69 3.64 2.72
C ALA A 225 10.34 3.00 3.09
N ALA A 226 9.50 3.75 3.81
CA ALA A 226 8.18 3.27 4.23
C ALA A 226 7.24 2.97 3.04
N ALA A 227 7.31 3.76 1.95
CA ALA A 227 6.56 3.50 0.73
C ALA A 227 7.02 2.22 0.01
N ILE A 228 8.32 1.91 0.01
CA ILE A 228 8.86 0.65 -0.53
C ILE A 228 8.31 -0.53 0.27
N ASN A 229 8.32 -0.47 1.59
CA ASN A 229 7.77 -1.52 2.44
C ASN A 229 6.26 -1.72 2.21
N ALA A 230 5.50 -0.62 2.08
CA ALA A 230 4.09 -0.68 1.71
C ALA A 230 3.88 -1.34 0.34
N GLN A 231 4.70 -1.01 -0.67
CA GLN A 231 4.69 -1.64 -1.98
C GLN A 231 4.97 -3.14 -1.90
N ARG A 232 5.94 -3.57 -1.06
CA ARG A 232 6.29 -4.97 -0.84
C ARG A 232 5.13 -5.75 -0.23
N ALA A 233 4.51 -5.21 0.82
CA ALA A 233 3.32 -5.83 1.42
C ALA A 233 2.17 -5.95 0.41
N GLY A 234 1.90 -4.89 -0.36
CA GLY A 234 0.93 -4.91 -1.47
C GLY A 234 1.27 -5.94 -2.56
N ASP A 235 2.56 -6.11 -2.88
CA ASP A 235 3.05 -7.10 -3.84
C ASP A 235 2.79 -8.54 -3.36
N ILE A 236 3.02 -8.82 -2.07
CA ILE A 236 2.80 -10.13 -1.43
C ILE A 236 1.31 -10.48 -1.47
N VAL A 237 0.45 -9.63 -0.90
CA VAL A 237 -0.98 -9.93 -0.70
C VAL A 237 -1.75 -10.03 -2.01
N THR A 238 -1.31 -9.36 -3.08
CA THR A 238 -1.96 -9.43 -4.40
C THR A 238 -1.49 -10.61 -5.25
N ARG A 239 -0.61 -11.48 -4.72
CA ARG A 239 -0.14 -12.71 -5.37
C ARG A 239 -0.53 -13.92 -4.57
N ARG A 240 -0.59 -15.07 -5.23
CA ARG A 240 -0.80 -16.37 -4.58
C ARG A 240 0.53 -17.10 -4.41
N ARG A 241 0.59 -17.98 -3.40
CA ARG A 241 1.72 -18.90 -3.14
C ARG A 241 3.07 -18.18 -2.99
N GLN A 242 3.09 -17.04 -2.31
CA GLN A 242 4.34 -16.38 -1.95
C GLN A 242 4.92 -17.03 -0.67
N PRO A 243 6.24 -17.07 -0.50
CA PRO A 243 6.89 -17.68 0.66
C PRO A 243 6.85 -16.76 1.89
N HIS A 244 5.63 -16.37 2.27
CA HIS A 244 5.33 -15.48 3.38
C HIS A 244 4.15 -16.05 4.19
N ILE A 245 3.99 -15.61 5.43
CA ILE A 245 2.79 -15.84 6.24
C ILE A 245 1.79 -14.73 5.95
N TYR A 246 0.82 -15.02 5.10
CA TYR A 246 -0.15 -14.04 4.62
C TYR A 246 -1.42 -14.71 4.10
N ARG A 247 -2.49 -13.92 3.92
CA ARG A 247 -3.65 -14.31 3.11
C ARG A 247 -3.59 -13.59 1.78
N ALA A 248 -3.61 -14.34 0.69
CA ALA A 248 -3.74 -13.74 -0.64
C ALA A 248 -5.13 -13.12 -0.80
N ILE A 249 -5.19 -11.92 -1.37
CA ILE A 249 -6.44 -11.31 -1.80
C ILE A 249 -7.02 -12.22 -2.89
N SER A 250 -8.18 -12.76 -2.59
CA SER A 250 -8.94 -13.62 -3.47
C SER A 250 -10.41 -13.24 -3.30
N GLY A 251 -11.02 -12.76 -4.36
CA GLY A 251 -12.46 -12.52 -4.36
C GLY A 251 -13.20 -13.78 -4.76
N SER A 252 -14.33 -14.01 -4.09
CA SER A 252 -15.41 -14.79 -4.67
C SER A 252 -16.15 -13.94 -5.71
N SER A 253 -16.83 -14.60 -6.65
CA SER A 253 -17.83 -13.94 -7.46
C SER A 253 -18.95 -13.43 -6.56
N SER A 254 -19.29 -12.14 -6.68
CA SER A 254 -20.51 -11.61 -6.09
C SER A 254 -21.74 -12.33 -6.67
N SER A 255 -22.76 -12.56 -5.84
CA SER A 255 -24.03 -13.15 -6.31
C SER A 255 -24.78 -12.19 -7.23
N SER A 256 -24.61 -10.87 -7.02
CA SER A 256 -25.31 -9.78 -7.70
C SER A 256 -24.56 -9.20 -8.89
N GLN A 257 -23.28 -9.52 -9.08
CA GLN A 257 -22.44 -8.95 -10.13
C GLN A 257 -21.46 -9.94 -10.74
N LYS A 258 -21.14 -9.74 -12.03
CA LYS A 258 -19.91 -10.31 -12.62
C LYS A 258 -18.78 -9.31 -12.39
N VAL A 259 -17.75 -9.73 -11.66
CA VAL A 259 -16.57 -8.91 -11.36
C VAL A 259 -15.33 -9.51 -12.04
N TRP A 260 -14.54 -8.65 -12.67
CA TRP A 260 -13.19 -8.94 -13.14
C TRP A 260 -12.19 -8.23 -12.23
N PRO A 261 -11.54 -8.97 -11.33
CA PRO A 261 -10.62 -8.38 -10.38
C PRO A 261 -9.29 -7.98 -11.01
N PRO A 262 -8.56 -7.05 -10.37
CA PRO A 262 -7.22 -6.67 -10.81
C PRO A 262 -6.21 -7.81 -10.64
N GLY A 263 -5.27 -7.89 -11.58
CA GLY A 263 -4.10 -8.77 -11.47
C GLY A 263 -3.10 -8.34 -10.38
N PRO A 264 -1.98 -9.04 -10.23
CA PRO A 264 -0.97 -8.73 -9.21
C PRO A 264 -0.49 -7.27 -9.26
N LEU A 265 -0.28 -6.66 -8.10
CA LEU A 265 0.27 -5.29 -8.01
C LEU A 265 1.68 -5.26 -8.59
N LYS A 266 1.98 -4.27 -9.42
CA LYS A 266 3.29 -4.02 -10.00
C LYS A 266 3.67 -2.56 -9.76
N GLU A 267 4.87 -2.37 -9.25
CA GLU A 267 5.51 -1.07 -9.07
C GLU A 267 5.46 -0.26 -10.37
N LYS A 268 5.26 1.06 -10.24
CA LYS A 268 5.14 2.02 -11.36
C LYS A 268 3.99 1.78 -12.34
N ASN A 269 3.22 0.70 -12.21
CA ASN A 269 2.15 0.37 -13.13
C ASN A 269 0.77 0.69 -12.53
N ARG A 270 0.23 1.86 -12.91
CA ARG A 270 -1.09 2.33 -12.47
C ARG A 270 -2.25 1.38 -12.84
N HIS A 271 -2.09 0.55 -13.87
CA HIS A 271 -3.10 -0.44 -14.28
C HIS A 271 -3.22 -1.60 -13.29
N THR A 272 -2.32 -1.71 -12.34
CA THR A 272 -2.37 -2.73 -11.28
C THR A 272 -2.70 -2.14 -9.92
N GLY A 273 -2.50 -0.84 -9.72
CA GLY A 273 -2.91 -0.13 -8.51
C GLY A 273 -2.21 1.21 -8.37
N THR A 274 -2.74 2.03 -7.48
CA THR A 274 -2.20 3.34 -7.10
C THR A 274 -2.32 3.55 -5.61
N TRP A 275 -1.49 4.43 -5.08
CA TRP A 275 -1.38 4.73 -3.66
C TRP A 275 -1.88 6.13 -3.36
N GLN A 276 -2.53 6.28 -2.21
CA GLN A 276 -2.91 7.56 -1.61
C GLN A 276 -2.30 7.61 -0.22
N MET A 277 -1.49 8.63 0.09
CA MET A 277 -1.03 8.82 1.46
C MET A 277 -2.18 9.31 2.35
N LEU A 278 -2.32 8.70 3.51
CA LEU A 278 -3.29 9.07 4.56
C LEU A 278 -2.59 9.75 5.74
N ALA A 279 -1.42 9.24 6.12
CA ALA A 279 -0.59 9.81 7.16
C ALA A 279 0.91 9.72 6.77
N PRO A 280 1.74 10.69 7.21
CA PRO A 280 1.41 11.83 8.07
C PRO A 280 0.71 12.99 7.34
N LYS A 281 0.84 13.06 6.01
CA LYS A 281 0.26 14.14 5.20
C LYS A 281 -0.77 13.57 4.21
N PRO A 282 -2.08 13.75 4.45
CA PRO A 282 -3.10 13.18 3.59
C PRO A 282 -3.06 13.80 2.19
N GLU A 283 -3.10 12.94 1.17
CA GLU A 283 -3.15 13.32 -0.23
C GLU A 283 -4.56 13.18 -0.79
N LEU A 284 -4.98 14.15 -1.61
CA LEU A 284 -6.25 14.12 -2.34
C LEU A 284 -6.13 13.45 -3.71
N THR A 285 -4.96 12.93 -4.07
CA THR A 285 -4.67 12.34 -5.39
C THR A 285 -3.96 11.01 -5.24
N CYS A 286 -4.20 10.10 -6.17
CA CYS A 286 -3.56 8.80 -6.20
C CYS A 286 -2.47 8.69 -7.27
N SER A 287 -1.33 8.11 -6.91
CA SER A 287 -0.21 7.91 -7.83
C SER A 287 0.55 6.61 -7.53
N VAL A 288 1.41 6.19 -8.45
CA VAL A 288 2.33 5.09 -8.19
C VAL A 288 3.57 5.60 -7.45
N PHE A 289 4.18 4.76 -6.62
CA PHE A 289 5.50 5.05 -6.05
C PHE A 289 6.60 5.02 -7.12
N GLY A 290 7.73 5.65 -6.82
CA GLY A 290 8.87 5.76 -7.76
C GLY A 290 8.72 6.91 -8.76
N LYS A 291 8.01 7.98 -8.40
CA LYS A 291 7.94 9.20 -9.22
C LYS A 291 9.33 9.85 -9.26
N ASN A 292 9.77 10.25 -10.45
CA ASN A 292 11.00 11.03 -10.60
C ASN A 292 10.82 12.42 -9.97
N ASP A 293 11.65 12.70 -8.96
CA ASP A 293 11.64 13.91 -8.16
C ASP A 293 13.00 14.62 -8.14
N LEU A 294 13.94 14.27 -9.04
CA LEU A 294 15.28 14.88 -9.09
C LEU A 294 15.27 16.40 -9.33
N ALA A 295 14.27 16.89 -10.08
CA ALA A 295 14.09 18.32 -10.35
C ALA A 295 13.14 19.01 -9.34
N SER A 296 12.66 18.28 -8.32
CA SER A 296 11.78 18.85 -7.28
C SER A 296 12.63 19.48 -6.18
N VAL A 297 12.36 20.74 -5.85
CA VAL A 297 13.09 21.48 -4.79
C VAL A 297 13.04 20.74 -3.44
N ASN A 298 11.90 20.13 -3.12
CA ASN A 298 11.68 19.44 -1.85
C ASN A 298 11.66 17.91 -1.99
N GLY A 299 11.93 17.36 -3.18
CA GLY A 299 11.73 15.94 -3.47
C GLY A 299 10.28 15.47 -3.30
N TRP A 300 10.06 14.16 -3.33
CA TRP A 300 8.75 13.55 -3.04
C TRP A 300 8.48 13.45 -1.53
N ALA A 301 9.52 13.27 -0.71
CA ALA A 301 9.41 13.11 0.74
C ALA A 301 9.26 14.44 1.51
N GLY A 302 9.51 15.58 0.85
CA GLY A 302 9.44 16.90 1.46
C GLY A 302 8.10 17.16 2.16
N GLY A 303 8.16 17.45 3.46
CA GLY A 303 6.97 17.69 4.29
C GLY A 303 6.09 16.45 4.54
N LYS A 304 6.62 15.25 4.28
CA LYS A 304 5.96 13.97 4.57
C LYS A 304 6.70 13.18 5.66
N VAL A 305 7.71 13.74 6.29
CA VAL A 305 8.45 13.06 7.37
C VAL A 305 7.59 13.06 8.62
N ASP A 306 7.34 11.85 9.15
CA ASP A 306 6.74 11.64 10.45
C ASP A 306 7.86 11.42 11.49
N SER A 307 7.78 12.05 12.65
CA SER A 307 8.80 11.90 13.70
C SER A 307 8.72 10.58 14.47
N GLY A 308 7.53 9.96 14.51
CA GLY A 308 7.36 8.59 14.98
C GLY A 308 7.78 7.56 13.94
N GLY A 309 7.91 7.98 12.67
CA GLY A 309 8.18 7.12 11.55
C GLY A 309 6.95 6.30 11.13
N ASP A 310 5.78 6.87 11.31
CA ASP A 310 4.52 6.21 11.07
C ASP A 310 3.88 6.70 9.78
N TYR A 311 3.57 5.76 8.88
CA TYR A 311 3.04 6.06 7.56
C TYR A 311 1.88 5.14 7.21
N VAL A 312 0.87 5.70 6.55
CA VAL A 312 -0.34 4.97 6.17
C VAL A 312 -0.75 5.35 4.76
N TRP A 313 -1.09 4.35 3.93
CA TRP A 313 -1.59 4.54 2.58
C TRP A 313 -2.83 3.71 2.29
N ASN A 314 -3.69 4.22 1.41
CA ASN A 314 -4.65 3.37 0.71
C ASN A 314 -4.03 2.77 -0.54
N LEU A 315 -4.30 1.49 -0.77
CA LEU A 315 -4.06 0.83 -2.05
C LEU A 315 -5.36 0.81 -2.86
N TRP A 316 -5.39 1.64 -3.90
CA TRP A 316 -6.48 1.71 -4.86
C TRP A 316 -6.22 0.75 -6.02
N ARG A 317 -7.20 -0.08 -6.37
CA ARG A 317 -7.04 -1.23 -7.27
C ARG A 317 -8.11 -1.22 -8.35
N PRO A 318 -7.78 -1.44 -9.64
CA PRO A 318 -8.75 -1.28 -10.71
C PRO A 318 -9.64 -2.51 -10.90
N TYR A 319 -10.94 -2.33 -10.77
CA TYR A 319 -11.96 -3.34 -11.00
C TYR A 319 -12.75 -3.04 -12.26
N LYS A 320 -13.28 -4.11 -12.86
CA LYS A 320 -14.36 -4.03 -13.84
C LYS A 320 -15.52 -4.89 -13.36
N CYS A 321 -16.75 -4.45 -13.58
CA CYS A 321 -17.91 -5.25 -13.22
C CYS A 321 -19.16 -4.90 -14.02
N CYS A 322 -20.14 -5.80 -13.93
CA CYS A 322 -21.48 -5.65 -14.46
C CYS A 322 -22.50 -6.15 -13.45
N GLN A 323 -23.62 -5.43 -13.32
CA GLN A 323 -24.78 -5.94 -12.58
C GLN A 323 -25.31 -7.21 -13.26
N ARG A 324 -25.61 -8.23 -12.46
CA ARG A 324 -26.27 -9.45 -12.94
C ARG A 324 -27.71 -9.14 -13.34
N ARG A 325 -28.04 -9.41 -14.61
CA ARG A 325 -29.40 -9.22 -15.18
C ARG A 325 -29.99 -10.51 -15.77
N GLY A 326 -29.41 -11.66 -15.44
CA GLY A 326 -29.85 -12.98 -15.92
C GLY A 326 -29.20 -14.11 -15.13
N GLN A 327 -29.69 -15.34 -15.32
CA GLN A 327 -29.10 -16.50 -14.67
C GLN A 327 -27.72 -16.82 -15.24
N ILE A 328 -27.51 -16.63 -16.55
CA ILE A 328 -26.29 -17.02 -17.25
C ILE A 328 -25.61 -15.78 -17.85
N PHE A 329 -24.31 -15.63 -17.62
CA PHE A 329 -23.49 -14.63 -18.32
C PHE A 329 -23.11 -15.17 -19.70
N LEU A 330 -23.35 -14.39 -20.75
CA LEU A 330 -23.02 -14.77 -22.13
C LEU A 330 -21.64 -14.23 -22.52
N PHE A 331 -21.51 -12.91 -22.63
CA PHE A 331 -20.28 -12.22 -22.99
C PHE A 331 -20.34 -10.74 -22.62
N SER A 332 -19.23 -10.02 -22.79
CA SER A 332 -19.15 -8.56 -22.64
C SER A 332 -18.42 -7.93 -23.81
N ILE A 333 -18.84 -6.72 -24.19
CA ILE A 333 -18.16 -5.88 -25.18
C ILE A 333 -17.62 -4.65 -24.47
N ASP A 334 -16.34 -4.34 -24.69
CA ASP A 334 -15.67 -3.15 -24.16
C ASP A 334 -15.47 -2.15 -25.30
N TRP A 335 -16.02 -0.93 -25.18
CA TRP A 335 -15.78 0.16 -26.14
C TRP A 335 -14.66 1.09 -25.69
N THR A 336 -14.28 1.06 -24.42
CA THR A 336 -13.14 1.81 -23.87
C THR A 336 -12.15 0.84 -23.24
N PRO A 337 -10.84 0.92 -23.56
CA PRO A 337 -9.83 0.16 -22.85
C PRO A 337 -9.76 0.60 -21.38
N TYR A 338 -9.71 -0.35 -20.46
CA TYR A 338 -9.59 -0.07 -19.03
C TYR A 338 -8.73 -1.13 -18.33
N PRO A 339 -7.80 -0.72 -17.45
CA PRO A 339 -7.56 0.64 -16.93
C PRO A 339 -6.90 1.61 -17.94
N LEU A 340 -6.96 2.92 -17.67
CA LEU A 340 -6.32 3.99 -18.47
C LEU A 340 -4.98 4.46 -17.89
#